data_AF-A0A382MXG2-F1
#
_entry.id   AF-A0A382MXG2-F1
#
_cell.length_a   1.000
_cell.length_b   1.000
_cell.length_c   1.000
_cell.angle_alpha   90.00
_cell.angle_beta   90.00
_cell.angle_gamma   90.00
#
_symmetry.space_group_name_H-M   'P 1'
#
loop_
_entity.id
_entity.type
_entity.pdbx_description
1 polymer ?
#
loop_
_entity_poly.entity_id
_entity_poly.type
_entity_poly.pdbx_seq_one_letter_code
_entity_poly.pdbx_strand_id
1 'polypeptide(L)'
;MAEENKDQKTEDASSKRISDTQEKGNFAQSREISSSFVLLASVLAFSIGGKHATETVIKTWYSNLAELGTLNLNSSELFGLMKWNMQNFFYIVAPILIIIMFAGVLAS
;
A
#
# COMPACT_ATOMS: atom_id res chain seq x y z
N MET A 1 16.72 -43.93 16.39
CA MET A 1 15.28 -43.82 16.05
C MET A 1 15.23 -43.41 14.60
N ALA A 2 14.70 -44.26 13.72
CA ALA A 2 14.70 -44.00 12.28
C ALA A 2 13.75 -42.84 11.98
N GLU A 3 14.26 -41.73 11.43
CA GLU A 3 13.42 -40.73 10.81
C GLU A 3 12.79 -41.35 9.56
N GLU A 4 11.54 -41.76 9.70
CA GLU A 4 10.75 -42.31 8.60
C GLU A 4 10.64 -41.23 7.52
N ASN A 5 11.16 -41.53 6.33
CA ASN A 5 11.28 -40.60 5.20
C ASN A 5 9.88 -40.28 4.63
N LYS A 6 9.21 -39.30 5.23
CA LYS A 6 7.82 -38.91 4.93
C LYS A 6 7.64 -38.30 3.54
N ASP A 7 8.71 -37.86 2.91
CA ASP A 7 8.70 -37.16 1.61
C ASP A 7 8.55 -38.10 0.41
N GLN A 8 8.66 -39.42 0.61
CA GLN A 8 8.49 -40.44 -0.45
C GLN A 8 7.12 -41.13 -0.44
N LYS A 9 6.20 -40.76 0.46
CA LYS A 9 4.83 -41.31 0.47
C LYS A 9 4.00 -40.65 -0.63
N THR A 10 3.58 -41.44 -1.62
CA THR A 10 2.68 -41.02 -2.71
C THR A 10 1.19 -41.17 -2.35
N GLU A 11 0.91 -41.61 -1.12
CA GLU A 11 -0.44 -41.80 -0.59
C GLU A 11 -1.00 -40.46 -0.11
N ASP A 12 -2.27 -40.19 -0.41
CA ASP A 12 -2.94 -38.99 0.08
C ASP A 12 -2.98 -38.97 1.62
N ALA A 13 -2.91 -37.78 2.20
CA ALA A 13 -2.95 -37.61 3.65
C ALA A 13 -4.30 -38.07 4.23
N SER A 14 -4.26 -38.86 5.31
CA SER A 14 -5.48 -39.27 6.01
C SER A 14 -6.19 -38.08 6.68
N SER A 15 -7.51 -38.20 6.89
CA SER A 15 -8.33 -37.17 7.54
C SER A 15 -7.77 -36.69 8.88
N LYS A 16 -7.27 -37.62 9.71
CA LYS A 16 -6.61 -37.32 10.99
C LYS A 16 -5.32 -36.51 10.82
N ARG A 17 -4.52 -36.84 9.80
CA ARG A 17 -3.27 -36.10 9.52
C ARG A 17 -3.56 -34.68 9.03
N ILE A 18 -4.62 -34.50 8.24
CA ILE A 18 -5.08 -33.18 7.79
C ILE A 18 -5.55 -32.35 8.99
N SER A 19 -6.41 -32.90 9.86
CA SER A 19 -6.90 -32.20 11.05
C SER A 19 -5.77 -31.82 12.00
N ASP A 20 -4.83 -32.73 12.27
CA ASP A 20 -3.68 -32.45 13.15
C ASP A 20 -2.77 -31.35 12.58
N THR A 21 -2.69 -31.23 11.24
CA THR A 21 -1.88 -30.22 10.55
C THR A 21 -2.57 -28.85 10.59
N GLN A 22 -3.89 -28.85 10.45
CA GLN A 22 -4.75 -27.67 10.60
C GLN A 22 -4.78 -27.16 12.05
N GLU A 23 -4.93 -28.04 13.05
CA GLU A 23 -4.88 -27.67 14.47
C GLU A 23 -3.53 -27.05 14.87
N LYS A 24 -2.45 -27.43 14.18
CA LYS A 24 -1.11 -26.83 14.34
C LYS A 24 -0.94 -25.50 13.58
N GLY A 25 -2.00 -24.97 12.96
CA GLY A 25 -2.00 -23.71 12.23
C GLY A 25 -1.50 -23.79 10.79
N ASN A 26 -1.14 -24.98 10.29
CA ASN A 26 -0.66 -25.17 8.92
C ASN A 26 -1.84 -25.36 7.95
N PHE A 27 -2.55 -24.25 7.72
CA PHE A 27 -3.62 -24.16 6.72
C PHE A 27 -3.07 -23.73 5.37
N ALA A 28 -3.73 -24.16 4.29
CA ALA A 28 -3.40 -23.66 2.96
C ALA A 28 -3.78 -22.17 2.85
N GLN A 29 -2.78 -21.30 2.79
CA GLN A 29 -2.97 -19.88 2.48
C GLN A 29 -2.75 -19.65 0.98
N SER A 30 -3.70 -18.97 0.34
CA SER A 30 -3.53 -18.53 -1.04
C SER A 30 -2.75 -17.21 -1.07
N ARG A 31 -1.55 -17.25 -1.66
CA ARG A 31 -0.73 -16.06 -1.93
C ARG A 31 -1.45 -15.04 -2.83
N GLU A 32 -2.38 -15.51 -3.66
CA GLU A 32 -3.13 -14.66 -4.59
C GLU A 32 -4.26 -13.89 -3.91
N ILE A 33 -4.84 -14.44 -2.84
CA ILE A 33 -5.91 -13.77 -2.07
C ILE A 33 -5.35 -12.50 -1.43
N SER A 34 -4.19 -12.59 -0.77
CA SER A 34 -3.52 -11.43 -0.17
C SER A 34 -3.28 -10.30 -1.17
N SER A 35 -2.69 -10.63 -2.32
CA SER A 35 -2.41 -9.67 -3.40
C SER A 35 -3.69 -9.02 -3.95
N SER A 36 -4.77 -9.80 -4.09
CA SER A 36 -6.07 -9.32 -4.58
C SER A 36 -6.72 -8.33 -3.59
N PHE A 37 -6.60 -8.58 -2.29
CA PHE A 37 -7.07 -7.66 -1.25
C PHE A 37 -6.34 -6.33 -1.25
N VAL A 38 -5.01 -6.35 -1.41
CA VAL A 38 -4.21 -5.13 -1.53
C VAL A 38 -4.60 -4.32 -2.77
N LEU A 39 -4.82 -5.00 -3.90
CA LEU A 39 -5.28 -4.35 -5.13
C LEU A 39 -6.67 -3.71 -4.95
N LEU A 40 -7.63 -4.43 -4.35
CA LEU A 40 -8.95 -3.90 -4.06
C LEU A 40 -8.90 -2.68 -3.14
N ALA A 41 -8.12 -2.76 -2.06
CA ALA A 41 -7.93 -1.64 -1.14
C ALA A 41 -7.29 -0.44 -1.83
N SER A 42 -6.33 -0.66 -2.74
CA SER A 42 -5.72 0.40 -3.53
C SER A 42 -6.76 1.09 -4.42
N VAL A 43 -7.58 0.33 -5.14
CA VAL A 43 -8.65 0.88 -5.99
C VAL A 43 -9.64 1.70 -5.17
N LEU A 44 -10.04 1.23 -3.99
CA LEU A 44 -10.93 1.96 -3.09
C LEU A 44 -10.28 3.24 -2.56
N ALA A 45 -9.01 3.17 -2.14
CA ALA A 45 -8.25 4.33 -1.69
C ALA A 45 -8.17 5.42 -2.76
N PHE A 46 -7.87 5.05 -4.01
CA PHE A 46 -7.87 5.97 -5.14
C PHE A 46 -9.27 6.45 -5.51
N SER A 47 -10.30 5.63 -5.41
CA SER A 47 -11.68 6.03 -5.71
C SER A 47 -12.17 7.12 -4.75
N ILE A 48 -11.87 6.98 -3.45
CA ILE A 48 -12.30 7.91 -2.41
C ILE A 48 -11.38 9.15 -2.37
N GLY A 49 -10.06 8.93 -2.37
CA GLY A 49 -9.05 9.98 -2.21
C GLY A 49 -8.62 10.66 -3.51
N GLY A 50 -8.82 10.03 -4.67
CA GLY A 50 -8.29 10.47 -5.95
C GLY A 50 -8.84 11.81 -6.42
N LYS A 51 -10.12 12.09 -6.15
CA LYS A 51 -10.72 13.41 -6.44
C LYS A 51 -10.00 14.51 -5.65
N HIS A 52 -9.87 14.33 -4.34
CA HIS A 52 -9.19 15.30 -3.48
C HIS A 52 -7.72 15.48 -3.85
N ALA A 53 -7.02 14.38 -4.14
CA ALA A 53 -5.64 14.39 -4.61
C ALA A 53 -5.52 15.22 -5.91
N THR A 54 -6.36 14.94 -6.90
CA THR A 54 -6.34 15.63 -8.20
C THR A 54 -6.64 17.12 -8.05
N GLU A 55 -7.67 17.48 -7.28
CA GLU A 55 -8.01 18.87 -7.00
C GLU A 55 -6.87 19.62 -6.32
N THR A 56 -6.19 18.98 -5.37
CA THR A 56 -5.08 19.58 -4.63
C THR A 56 -3.86 19.76 -5.52
N VAL A 57 -3.54 18.78 -6.39
CA VAL A 57 -2.50 18.91 -7.41
C VAL A 57 -2.80 20.11 -8.31
N ILE A 58 -4.01 20.17 -8.88
CA ILE A 58 -4.40 21.24 -9.79
C ILE A 58 -4.30 22.61 -9.11
N LYS A 59 -4.83 22.76 -7.89
CA LYS A 59 -4.74 24.01 -7.12
C LYS A 59 -3.30 24.41 -6.85
N THR A 60 -2.45 23.45 -6.48
CA THR A 60 -1.02 23.68 -6.23
C THR A 60 -0.35 24.21 -7.49
N TRP A 61 -0.59 23.59 -8.64
CA TRP A 61 -0.07 24.05 -9.94
C TRP A 61 -0.55 25.45 -10.31
N TYR A 62 -1.85 25.72 -10.16
CA TYR A 62 -2.39 27.06 -10.43
C TYR A 62 -1.77 28.14 -9.56
N SER A 63 -1.60 27.90 -8.26
CA SER A 63 -0.96 28.86 -7.34
C SER A 63 0.50 29.11 -7.72
N ASN A 64 1.28 28.06 -8.00
CA ASN A 64 2.65 28.23 -8.48
C ASN A 64 2.69 29.09 -9.75
N LEU A 65 1.87 28.78 -10.76
CA LEU A 65 1.86 29.51 -12.04
C LEU A 65 1.38 30.95 -11.89
N ALA A 66 0.41 31.22 -11.02
CA ALA A 66 -0.10 32.56 -10.75
C ALA A 66 0.94 33.44 -10.03
N GLU A 67 1.73 32.85 -9.14
CA GLU A 67 2.73 33.55 -8.32
C GLU A 67 4.08 33.71 -9.04
N LEU A 68 4.31 33.02 -10.16
CA LEU A 68 5.56 33.10 -10.95
C LEU A 68 5.95 34.54 -11.34
N GLY A 69 4.97 35.42 -11.60
CA GLY A 69 5.22 36.81 -11.98
C GLY A 69 5.58 37.73 -10.81
N THR A 70 5.35 37.28 -9.58
CA THR A 70 5.54 38.06 -8.34
C THR A 70 6.64 37.51 -7.44
N LEU A 71 7.15 36.32 -7.77
CA LEU A 71 8.15 35.61 -6.98
C LEU A 71 9.52 36.27 -7.14
N ASN A 72 10.15 36.68 -6.03
CA ASN A 72 11.53 37.10 -6.09
C ASN A 72 12.42 35.86 -6.12
N LEU A 73 13.40 35.84 -7.02
CA LEU A 73 14.36 34.75 -7.17
C LEU A 73 15.42 34.71 -6.06
N ASN A 74 15.06 35.11 -4.84
CA ASN A 74 15.89 34.99 -3.66
C ASN A 74 15.81 33.56 -3.10
N SER A 75 16.95 33.02 -2.66
CA SER A 75 17.07 31.71 -2.04
C SER A 75 16.05 31.45 -0.92
N SER A 76 15.70 32.47 -0.12
CA SER A 76 14.72 32.32 0.97
C SER A 76 13.29 32.06 0.44
N GLU A 77 12.86 32.80 -0.58
CA GLU A 77 11.53 32.64 -1.17
C GLU A 77 11.43 31.33 -1.95
N LEU A 78 12.48 30.98 -2.70
CA LEU A 78 12.55 29.70 -3.41
C LEU A 78 12.52 28.51 -2.45
N PHE A 79 13.21 28.59 -1.30
CA PHE A 79 13.13 27.55 -0.28
C PHE A 79 11.74 27.45 0.34
N GLY A 80 11.08 28.59 0.58
CA GLY A 80 9.69 28.64 1.04
C GLY A 80 8.72 27.97 0.06
N LEU A 81 8.84 28.31 -1.23
CA LEU A 81 8.05 27.71 -2.31
C LEU A 81 8.28 26.20 -2.40
N MET A 82 9.53 25.75 -2.34
CA MET A 82 9.89 24.33 -2.36
C MET A 82 9.30 23.58 -1.17
N LYS A 83 9.40 24.16 0.03
CA LYS A 83 8.84 23.58 1.26
C LYS A 83 7.32 23.45 1.17
N TRP A 84 6.63 24.48 0.67
CA TRP A 84 5.19 24.47 0.50
C TRP A 84 4.74 23.40 -0.51
N ASN A 85 5.42 23.31 -1.65
CA ASN A 85 5.16 22.26 -2.64
C ASN A 85 5.40 20.85 -2.07
N MET A 86 6.48 20.67 -1.31
CA MET A 86 6.78 19.39 -0.65
C MET A 86 5.68 19.01 0.36
N GLN A 87 5.19 19.97 1.14
CA GLN A 87 4.08 19.74 2.07
C GLN A 87 2.80 19.31 1.33
N ASN A 88 2.42 20.02 0.27
CA ASN A 88 1.25 19.65 -0.55
C ASN A 88 1.40 18.26 -1.16
N PHE A 89 2.59 17.92 -1.66
CA PHE A 89 2.89 16.58 -2.15
C PHE A 89 2.67 15.50 -1.07
N PHE A 90 3.18 15.72 0.14
CA PHE A 90 2.96 14.81 1.26
C PHE A 90 1.48 14.68 1.62
N TYR A 91 0.73 15.78 1.68
CA TYR A 91 -0.71 15.74 1.98
C TYR A 91 -1.52 14.95 0.93
N ILE A 92 -1.06 14.93 -0.32
CA ILE A 92 -1.70 14.19 -1.41
C ILE A 92 -1.36 12.70 -1.34
N VAL A 93 -0.08 12.37 -1.15
CA VAL A 93 0.43 11.00 -1.27
C VAL A 93 0.31 10.19 0.02
N ALA A 94 0.57 10.81 1.18
CA ALA A 94 0.55 10.13 2.47
C ALA A 94 -0.74 9.38 2.79
N PRO A 95 -1.96 9.96 2.63
CA PRO A 95 -3.19 9.24 2.98
C PRO A 95 -3.40 7.98 2.11
N ILE A 96 -3.06 8.04 0.83
CA ILE A 96 -3.18 6.90 -0.09
C ILE A 96 -2.20 5.79 0.34
N LEU A 97 -0.94 6.15 0.60
CA LEU A 97 0.07 5.19 1.04
C LEU A 97 -0.28 4.55 2.38
N ILE A 98 -0.83 5.32 3.32
CA ILE A 98 -1.25 4.80 4.63
C ILE A 98 -2.34 3.74 4.45
N ILE A 99 -3.35 4.00 3.62
CA ILE A 99 -4.44 3.03 3.37
C ILE A 99 -3.89 1.74 2.74
N ILE A 100 -3.02 1.86 1.72
CA ILE A 100 -2.42 0.71 1.05
C ILE A 100 -1.53 -0.09 2.01
N MET A 101 -0.75 0.61 2.86
CA MET A 101 0.09 -0.03 3.87
C MET A 101 -0.73 -0.84 4.87
N PHE A 102 -1.82 -0.26 5.41
CA PHE A 102 -2.72 -0.99 6.32
C PHE A 102 -3.35 -2.20 5.64
N ALA A 103 -3.78 -2.07 4.38
CA ALA A 103 -4.31 -3.20 3.63
C ALA A 103 -3.29 -4.32 3.44
N GLY A 104 -2.02 -3.98 3.17
CA GLY A 104 -0.93 -4.95 3.05
C GLY A 104 -0.66 -5.69 4.36
N VAL A 105 -0.59 -4.97 5.48
CA VAL A 105 -0.36 -5.58 6.81
C VAL A 105 -1.52 -6.49 7.22
N LEU A 106 -2.77 -6.14 6.90
CA LEU A 106 -3.93 -6.97 7.20
C LEU A 106 -4.05 -8.20 6.28
N ALA A 107 -3.45 -8.14 5.09
CA ALA A 107 -3.47 -9.22 4.12
C ALA A 107 -2.31 -10.21 4.28
N SER A 108 -1.33 -9.91 5.14
CA SER A 108 -0.17 -10.77 5.44
C SER A 108 -0.42 -11.66 6.66
#